data_AF-A0A535F5A0-F1
#
_entry.id   AF-A0A535F5A0-F1
#
_cell.length_a   1.000
_cell.length_b   1.000
_cell.length_c   1.000
_cell.angle_alpha   90.00
_cell.angle_beta   90.00
_cell.angle_gamma   90.00
#
_symmetry.space_group_name_H-M   'P 1'
#
loop_
_entity.id
_entity.type
_entity.pdbx_description
1 polymer ?
#
loop_
_entity_poly.entity_id
_entity_poly.type
_entity_poly.pdbx_seq_one_letter_code
_entity_poly.pdbx_strand_id
1 'polypeptide(L)'
;MTDETNENQRQPYDRALKSLMEDHAAEMLPEILPESKLLAEQNVEITRTNLRADLVYLIQYRGGPHILNLELQTDADSDMAYRMLLYHVELFGKYRLPVISMVMYPFEASIPEPVFREESGQETLLTFHHRVLRLWTIEAEQVCTETR
;
A
#
# COMPACT_ATOMS: atom_id res chain seq x y z
N MET A 1 7.37 -39.80 -2.80
CA MET A 1 7.79 -40.00 -4.20
C MET A 1 6.57 -39.80 -5.12
N THR A 2 5.87 -38.67 -4.96
CA THR A 2 4.57 -38.37 -5.58
C THR A 2 4.45 -36.89 -5.95
N ASP A 3 5.12 -35.99 -5.24
CA ASP A 3 5.13 -34.55 -5.56
C ASP A 3 5.98 -34.17 -6.79
N GLU A 4 7.19 -34.71 -6.92
CA GLU A 4 8.11 -34.34 -8.03
C GLU A 4 7.55 -34.70 -9.42
N THR A 5 6.79 -35.78 -9.54
CA THR A 5 6.11 -36.19 -10.77
C THR A 5 4.94 -35.28 -11.16
N ASN A 6 4.33 -34.61 -10.18
CA ASN A 6 3.14 -33.78 -10.38
C ASN A 6 3.53 -32.35 -10.76
N GLU A 7 4.59 -31.81 -10.18
CA GLU A 7 5.16 -30.51 -10.58
C GLU A 7 5.67 -30.53 -12.02
N ASN A 8 6.33 -31.61 -12.44
CA ASN A 8 6.90 -31.73 -13.79
C ASN A 8 5.83 -31.81 -14.89
N GLN A 9 4.61 -32.26 -14.55
CA GLN A 9 3.46 -32.28 -15.47
C GLN A 9 2.71 -30.95 -15.52
N ARG A 10 2.73 -30.14 -14.46
CA ARG A 10 2.02 -28.84 -14.39
C ARG A 10 2.69 -27.75 -15.23
N GLN A 11 4.03 -27.73 -15.25
CA GLN A 11 4.77 -26.68 -15.96
C GLN A 11 4.46 -26.59 -17.47
N PRO A 12 4.30 -27.70 -18.23
CA PRO A 12 3.83 -27.64 -19.62
C PRO A 12 2.44 -27.04 -19.79
N TYR A 13 1.49 -27.38 -18.90
CA TYR A 13 0.13 -26.81 -18.94
C TYR A 13 0.14 -25.33 -18.60
N ASP A 14 0.94 -24.90 -17.63
CA ASP A 14 1.07 -23.49 -17.25
C ASP A 14 1.61 -22.65 -18.42
N ARG A 15 2.61 -23.16 -19.16
CA ARG A 15 3.14 -22.48 -20.35
C ARG A 15 2.13 -22.43 -21.48
N ALA A 16 1.42 -23.53 -21.74
CA ALA A 16 0.41 -23.58 -22.77
C ALA A 16 -0.75 -22.64 -22.47
N LEU A 17 -1.21 -22.59 -21.22
CA LEU A 17 -2.24 -21.66 -20.76
C LEU A 17 -1.76 -20.21 -20.87
N LYS A 18 -0.52 -19.92 -20.47
CA LYS A 18 0.04 -18.56 -20.60
C LYS A 18 0.10 -18.11 -22.06
N SER A 19 0.58 -18.96 -22.97
CA SER A 19 0.60 -18.67 -24.41
C SER A 19 -0.81 -18.44 -24.95
N LEU A 20 -1.77 -19.29 -24.57
CA LEU A 20 -3.17 -19.13 -24.97
C LEU A 20 -3.75 -17.79 -24.48
N MET A 21 -3.42 -17.38 -23.26
CA MET A 21 -3.83 -16.09 -22.71
C MET A 21 -3.21 -14.93 -23.46
N GLU A 22 -1.93 -15.01 -23.80
CA GLU A 22 -1.22 -13.98 -24.59
C GLU A 22 -1.82 -13.87 -26.01
N ASP A 23 -2.12 -14.99 -26.67
CA ASP A 23 -2.64 -15.02 -28.04
C ASP A 23 -4.13 -14.65 -28.16
N HIS A 24 -4.94 -14.95 -27.13
CA HIS A 24 -6.40 -14.83 -27.16
C HIS A 24 -6.99 -13.98 -26.02
N ALA A 25 -6.21 -13.08 -25.41
CA ALA A 25 -6.62 -12.26 -24.27
C ALA A 25 -7.96 -11.56 -24.47
N ALA A 26 -8.19 -10.96 -25.65
CA ALA A 26 -9.41 -10.19 -25.93
C ALA A 26 -10.69 -11.04 -25.89
N GLU A 27 -10.61 -12.32 -26.27
CA GLU A 27 -11.73 -13.26 -26.29
C GLU A 27 -11.93 -13.90 -24.92
N MET A 28 -10.85 -14.16 -24.20
CA MET A 28 -10.90 -14.91 -22.95
C MET A 28 -11.16 -14.02 -21.73
N LEU A 29 -10.74 -12.76 -21.74
CA LEU A 29 -10.93 -11.85 -20.59
C LEU A 29 -12.40 -11.69 -20.18
N PRO A 30 -13.37 -11.50 -21.10
CA PRO A 30 -14.79 -11.43 -20.73
C PRO A 30 -15.33 -12.72 -20.06
N GLU A 31 -14.78 -13.89 -20.41
CA GLU A 31 -15.15 -15.18 -19.80
C GLU A 31 -14.54 -15.35 -18.40
N ILE A 32 -13.35 -14.77 -18.16
CA ILE A 32 -12.64 -14.82 -16.87
C ILE A 32 -13.17 -13.78 -15.88
N LEU A 33 -13.35 -12.55 -16.37
CA LEU A 33 -13.86 -11.40 -15.63
C LEU A 33 -14.99 -10.79 -16.46
N PRO A 34 -16.25 -11.13 -16.15
CA PRO A 34 -17.42 -10.57 -16.83
C PRO A 34 -17.37 -9.04 -16.91
N GLU A 35 -17.91 -8.49 -17.99
CA GLU A 35 -17.93 -7.04 -18.28
C GLU A 35 -16.57 -6.41 -18.59
N SER A 36 -15.48 -7.19 -18.59
CA SER A 36 -14.18 -6.72 -19.03
C SER A 36 -14.06 -6.66 -20.56
N LYS A 37 -13.17 -5.78 -21.04
CA LYS A 37 -12.76 -5.69 -22.44
C LYS A 37 -11.29 -5.33 -22.49
N LEU A 38 -10.50 -6.08 -23.27
CA LEU A 38 -9.10 -5.71 -23.50
C LEU A 38 -9.03 -4.38 -24.26
N LEU A 39 -8.39 -3.38 -23.67
CA LEU A 39 -8.15 -2.07 -24.30
C LEU A 39 -6.73 -1.98 -24.88
N ALA A 40 -5.74 -2.46 -24.14
CA ALA A 40 -4.34 -2.56 -24.54
C ALA A 40 -3.62 -3.54 -23.63
N GLU A 41 -2.55 -4.15 -24.13
CA GLU A 41 -1.58 -4.85 -23.29
C GLU A 41 -0.66 -3.84 -22.60
N GLN A 42 -0.66 -3.87 -21.27
CA GLN A 42 0.25 -3.07 -20.46
C GLN A 42 1.34 -4.00 -19.91
N ASN A 43 2.47 -4.10 -20.62
CA ASN A 43 3.68 -4.75 -20.12
C ASN A 43 4.40 -3.80 -19.17
N VAL A 44 3.94 -3.72 -17.92
CA VAL A 44 4.51 -2.82 -16.93
C VAL A 44 5.62 -3.53 -16.17
N GLU A 45 6.88 -3.17 -16.44
CA GLU A 45 7.92 -3.39 -15.45
C GLU A 45 7.61 -2.51 -14.23
N ILE A 46 7.24 -3.15 -13.11
CA ILE A 46 7.04 -2.44 -11.85
C ILE A 46 8.40 -1.95 -11.36
N THR A 47 8.77 -0.74 -11.76
CA THR A 47 10.01 -0.08 -11.33
C THR A 47 9.88 0.22 -9.84
N ARG A 48 10.84 -0.27 -9.03
CA ARG A 48 10.90 0.08 -7.62
C ARG A 48 11.17 1.58 -7.48
N THR A 49 10.17 2.33 -7.07
CA THR A 49 10.33 3.74 -6.76
C THR A 49 11.26 3.88 -5.56
N ASN A 50 12.32 4.70 -5.67
CA ASN A 50 13.15 5.08 -4.53
C ASN A 50 12.35 6.04 -3.61
N LEU A 51 11.38 5.48 -2.88
CA LEU A 51 10.58 6.21 -1.91
C LEU A 51 11.40 6.45 -0.66
N ARG A 52 11.50 7.72 -0.25
CA ARG A 52 12.17 8.12 0.99
C ARG A 52 11.11 8.66 1.94
N ALA A 53 10.69 7.81 2.87
CA ALA A 53 9.92 8.25 4.02
C ALA A 53 10.77 9.16 4.92
N ASP A 54 10.14 10.13 5.56
CA ASP A 54 10.83 11.09 6.43
C ASP A 54 11.44 10.39 7.65
N LEU A 55 10.59 9.72 8.44
CA LEU A 55 10.99 9.05 9.67
C LEU A 55 10.37 7.65 9.75
N VAL A 56 11.23 6.62 9.90
CA VAL A 56 10.81 5.23 10.04
C VAL A 56 11.47 4.61 11.26
N TYR A 57 10.67 4.06 12.18
CA TYR A 57 11.14 3.47 13.43
C TYR A 57 10.65 2.04 13.59
N LEU A 58 11.47 1.17 14.18
CA LEU A 58 11.02 -0.08 14.78
C LEU A 58 10.62 0.20 16.23
N ILE A 59 9.35 -0.02 16.57
CA ILE A 59 8.79 0.28 17.89
C ILE A 59 8.15 -0.95 18.53
N GLN A 60 8.08 -0.95 19.85
CA GLN A 60 7.21 -1.88 20.59
C GLN A 60 5.84 -1.23 20.76
N TYR A 61 4.79 -1.86 20.23
CA TYR A 61 3.41 -1.37 20.32
C TYR A 61 2.44 -2.51 20.49
N ARG A 62 1.46 -2.37 21.40
CA ARG A 62 0.44 -3.41 21.71
C ARG A 62 1.04 -4.81 21.94
N GLY A 63 2.20 -4.87 22.59
CA GLY A 63 2.84 -6.15 22.92
C GLY A 63 3.71 -6.78 21.82
N GLY A 64 3.89 -6.14 20.66
CA GLY A 64 4.79 -6.65 19.62
C GLY A 64 5.53 -5.59 18.80
N PRO A 65 6.51 -6.00 17.98
CA PRO A 65 7.26 -5.11 17.10
C PRO A 65 6.39 -4.59 15.95
N HIS A 66 6.46 -3.28 15.70
CA HIS A 66 5.79 -2.58 14.61
C HIS A 66 6.76 -1.65 13.91
N ILE A 67 6.52 -1.37 12.63
CA ILE A 67 7.17 -0.26 11.94
C ILE A 67 6.28 0.97 12.08
N LEU A 68 6.80 2.06 12.63
CA LEU A 68 6.15 3.36 12.59
C LEU A 68 6.70 4.14 11.41
N ASN A 69 5.84 4.48 10.46
CA ASN A 69 6.10 5.42 9.39
C ASN A 69 5.50 6.78 9.78
N LEU A 70 6.33 7.80 9.93
CA LEU A 70 5.94 9.13 10.37
C LEU A 70 6.40 10.17 9.33
N GLU A 71 5.43 10.81 8.68
CA GLU A 71 5.68 11.93 7.75
C GLU A 71 5.41 13.27 8.45
N LEU A 72 6.28 14.25 8.21
CA LEU A 72 6.08 15.62 8.71
C LEU A 72 5.51 16.47 7.58
N GLN A 73 4.39 17.14 7.83
CA GLN A 73 3.75 17.98 6.83
C GLN A 73 3.40 19.34 7.41
N THR A 74 3.85 20.41 6.76
CA THR A 74 3.59 21.78 7.20
C THR A 74 2.33 22.37 6.57
N ASP A 75 1.84 21.79 5.48
CA ASP A 75 0.67 22.26 4.74
C ASP A 75 -0.12 21.06 4.17
N ALA A 76 -1.31 21.32 3.64
CA ALA A 76 -2.16 20.34 3.01
C ALA A 76 -1.51 19.74 1.74
N ASP A 77 -1.51 18.42 1.64
CA ASP A 77 -1.10 17.69 0.43
C ASP A 77 -2.23 16.74 0.03
N SER A 78 -2.88 17.00 -1.11
CA SER A 78 -4.00 16.18 -1.61
C SER A 78 -3.60 14.75 -1.93
N ASP A 79 -2.33 14.50 -2.24
CA ASP A 79 -1.80 13.19 -2.60
C ASP A 79 -1.25 12.44 -1.37
N MET A 80 -1.36 13.03 -0.18
CA MET A 80 -0.82 12.48 1.06
C MET A 80 -1.36 11.07 1.34
N ALA A 81 -2.65 10.84 1.18
CA ALA A 81 -3.24 9.53 1.44
C ALA A 81 -2.67 8.44 0.52
N TYR A 82 -2.45 8.76 -0.76
CA TYR A 82 -1.84 7.86 -1.73
C TYR A 82 -0.35 7.61 -1.43
N ARG A 83 0.42 8.66 -1.11
CA ARG A 83 1.82 8.52 -0.66
C ARG A 83 1.94 7.61 0.57
N MET A 84 1.06 7.80 1.55
CA MET A 84 1.04 6.99 2.76
C MET A 84 0.74 5.51 2.46
N LEU A 85 -0.10 5.21 1.46
CA LEU A 85 -0.33 3.85 0.99
C LEU A 85 0.94 3.25 0.37
N LEU A 86 1.61 3.98 -0.53
CA LEU A 86 2.85 3.52 -1.16
C LEU A 86 3.94 3.20 -0.12
N TYR A 87 4.15 4.11 0.84
CA TYR A 87 5.10 3.88 1.93
C TYR A 87 4.70 2.66 2.78
N HIS A 88 3.42 2.49 3.08
CA HIS A 88 2.94 1.37 3.87
C HIS A 88 3.26 0.03 3.18
N VAL A 89 2.94 -0.10 1.89
CA VAL A 89 3.15 -1.33 1.13
C VAL A 89 4.64 -1.66 1.01
N GLU A 90 5.48 -0.68 0.71
CA GLU A 90 6.93 -0.88 0.64
C GLU A 90 7.54 -1.30 1.99
N LEU A 91 7.16 -0.61 3.08
CA LEU A 91 7.65 -0.93 4.41
C LEU A 91 7.18 -2.30 4.90
N PHE A 92 5.91 -2.65 4.65
CA PHE A 92 5.39 -3.96 4.98
C PHE A 92 6.07 -5.05 4.15
N GLY A 93 6.25 -4.83 2.85
CA GLY A 93 6.95 -5.75 1.96
C GLY A 93 8.40 -6.01 2.40
N LYS A 94 9.11 -4.96 2.84
CA LYS A 94 10.50 -5.03 3.30
C LYS A 94 10.66 -5.70 4.65
N TYR A 95 9.87 -5.31 5.66
CA TYR A 95 10.09 -5.73 7.04
C TYR A 95 9.19 -6.87 7.51
N ARG A 96 8.07 -7.14 6.81
CA ARG A 96 7.06 -8.14 7.20
C ARG A 96 6.55 -7.98 8.64
N LEU A 97 6.52 -6.72 9.11
CA LEU A 97 5.99 -6.31 10.40
C LEU A 97 4.79 -5.38 10.18
N PRO A 98 3.79 -5.35 11.08
CA PRO A 98 2.68 -4.41 10.98
C PRO A 98 3.18 -2.97 10.94
N VAL A 99 2.69 -2.19 9.95
CA VAL A 99 3.11 -0.80 9.75
C VAL A 99 2.02 0.14 10.28
N ILE A 100 2.42 1.09 11.12
CA ILE A 100 1.59 2.21 11.57
C ILE A 100 1.98 3.42 10.73
N SER A 101 1.06 3.85 9.87
CA SER A 101 1.23 5.02 9.00
C SER A 101 0.64 6.25 9.69
N MET A 102 1.46 7.29 9.90
CA MET A 102 1.05 8.52 10.55
C MET A 102 1.62 9.75 9.84
N VAL A 103 0.80 10.80 9.73
CA VAL A 103 1.22 12.14 9.31
C VAL A 103 1.11 13.07 10.52
N MET A 104 2.16 13.83 10.78
CA MET A 104 2.21 14.81 11.85
C MET A 104 2.25 16.22 11.25
N TYR A 105 1.31 17.05 11.67
CA TYR A 105 1.24 18.44 11.25
C TYR A 105 1.58 19.36 12.44
N PRO A 106 2.64 20.18 12.35
CA PRO A 106 3.05 21.07 13.43
C PRO A 106 2.19 22.33 13.54
N PHE A 107 1.64 22.80 12.43
CA PHE A 107 0.86 24.04 12.34
C PHE A 107 -0.54 23.78 11.80
N GLU A 108 -1.48 24.65 12.16
CA GLU A 108 -2.86 24.56 11.67
C GLU A 108 -2.91 24.59 10.13
N ALA A 109 -3.55 23.56 9.56
CA ALA A 109 -3.69 23.37 8.13
C ALA A 109 -5.02 22.67 7.82
N SER A 110 -5.47 22.79 6.58
CA SER A 110 -6.58 21.97 6.07
C SER A 110 -6.08 20.54 5.88
N ILE A 111 -6.54 19.62 6.72
CA ILE A 111 -6.05 18.24 6.70
C ILE A 111 -6.94 17.42 5.75
N PRO A 112 -6.37 16.79 4.70
CA PRO A 112 -7.09 15.84 3.88
C PRO A 112 -7.67 14.68 4.70
N GLU A 113 -8.70 14.02 4.17
CA GLU A 113 -9.25 12.84 4.83
C GLU A 113 -8.15 11.76 5.00
N PRO A 114 -8.00 11.15 6.18
CA PRO A 114 -6.90 10.22 6.44
C PRO A 114 -7.17 8.81 5.86
N VAL A 115 -7.82 8.75 4.69
CA VAL A 115 -8.28 7.53 4.03
C VAL A 115 -8.01 7.64 2.54
N PHE A 116 -7.40 6.60 1.97
CA PHE A 116 -7.36 6.39 0.52
C PHE A 116 -8.35 5.29 0.15
N ARG A 117 -9.15 5.52 -0.89
CA ARG A 117 -10.10 4.54 -1.44
C ARG A 117 -9.84 4.33 -2.92
N GLU A 118 -9.73 3.07 -3.30
CA GLU A 118 -9.74 2.64 -4.70
C GLU A 118 -11.10 2.02 -5.00
N GLU A 119 -11.80 2.57 -5.99
CA GLU A 119 -13.16 2.18 -6.34
C GLU A 119 -13.24 1.72 -7.80
N SER A 120 -13.97 0.64 -8.04
CA SER A 120 -14.35 0.14 -9.36
C SER A 120 -15.88 0.20 -9.47
N GLY A 121 -16.39 1.31 -10.00
CA GLY A 121 -17.83 1.56 -10.03
C GLY A 121 -18.42 1.63 -8.62
N GLN A 122 -19.20 0.62 -8.22
CA GLN A 122 -19.80 0.52 -6.88
C GLN A 122 -19.00 -0.35 -5.90
N GLU A 123 -17.95 -1.01 -6.37
CA GLU A 123 -17.09 -1.88 -5.56
C GLU A 123 -15.91 -1.08 -5.00
N THR A 124 -15.64 -1.21 -3.70
CA THR A 124 -14.40 -0.72 -3.10
C THR A 124 -13.34 -1.82 -3.14
N LEU A 125 -12.31 -1.63 -3.97
CA LEU A 125 -11.20 -2.58 -4.13
C LEU A 125 -10.20 -2.48 -2.98
N LEU A 126 -9.94 -1.26 -2.50
CA LEU A 126 -9.00 -0.99 -1.42
C LEU A 126 -9.51 0.14 -0.54
N THR A 127 -9.40 -0.05 0.77
CA THR A 127 -9.49 1.05 1.75
C THR A 127 -8.25 1.04 2.61
N PHE A 128 -7.51 2.14 2.60
CA PHE A 128 -6.31 2.33 3.40
C PHE A 128 -6.48 3.50 4.36
N HIS A 129 -6.20 3.26 5.64
CA HIS A 129 -6.27 4.28 6.69
C HIS A 129 -4.87 4.63 7.19
N HIS A 130 -4.60 5.93 7.33
CA HIS A 130 -3.46 6.43 8.10
C HIS A 130 -3.95 7.26 9.28
N ARG A 131 -3.05 7.61 10.18
CA ARG A 131 -3.34 8.43 11.36
C ARG A 131 -2.85 9.85 11.12
N VAL A 132 -3.55 10.81 11.71
CA VAL A 132 -3.10 12.21 11.71
C VAL A 132 -2.89 12.68 13.14
N LEU A 133 -1.73 13.27 13.39
CA LEU A 133 -1.38 13.94 14.63
C LEU A 133 -1.33 15.45 14.39
N ARG A 134 -2.17 16.20 15.10
CA ARG A 134 -2.31 17.66 14.99
C ARG A 134 -1.62 18.31 16.18
N LEU A 135 -0.37 18.74 16.04
CA LEU A 135 0.39 19.24 17.19
C LEU A 135 -0.17 20.55 17.76
N TRP A 136 -0.75 21.43 16.93
CA TRP A 136 -1.35 22.69 17.40
C TRP A 136 -2.60 22.48 18.28
N THR A 137 -3.14 21.26 18.35
CA THR A 137 -4.28 20.92 19.21
C THR A 137 -3.86 20.37 20.57
N ILE A 138 -2.55 20.15 20.78
CA ILE A 138 -2.00 19.60 22.01
C ILE A 138 -1.52 20.77 22.88
N GLU A 139 -1.98 20.84 24.13
CA GLU A 139 -1.50 21.86 25.06
C GLU A 139 -0.02 21.63 25.41
N ALA A 140 0.80 22.69 25.29
CA ALA A 140 2.26 22.61 25.41
C ALA A 140 2.77 22.06 26.75
N GLU A 141 1.98 22.17 27.83
CA GLU A 141 2.36 21.66 29.17
C GLU A 141 2.35 20.12 29.25
N GLN A 142 1.62 19.42 28.37
CA GLN A 142 1.57 17.95 28.36
C GLN A 142 2.77 17.30 27.67
N VAL A 143 3.53 18.05 26.87
CA VAL A 143 4.65 17.51 26.07
C VAL A 143 5.99 17.65 26.81
N CYS A 144 6.11 18.61 27.72
CA CYS A 144 7.39 18.99 28.34
C CYS A 144 7.68 18.36 29.71
N THR A 145 6.86 17.44 30.22
CA THR A 145 6.98 16.97 31.61
C THR A 145 7.87 15.74 31.85
N GLU A 146 8.50 15.15 30.83
CA GLU A 146 9.45 14.02 31.03
C GLU A 146 10.73 14.16 30.20
N THR A 147 11.53 15.18 30.48
CA THR A 147 12.99 15.09 30.27
C THR A 147 13.70 15.86 31.38
N ARG A 148 13.81 15.22 32.54
CA ARG A 148 14.75 15.60 33.59
C ARG A 148 15.51 14.37 34.04
#